data_AF-A0A848HCK1-F1
#
_entry.id   AF-A0A848HCK1-F1
#
_cell.length_a   1.000
_cell.length_b   1.000
_cell.length_c   1.000
_cell.angle_alpha   90.00
_cell.angle_beta   90.00
_cell.angle_gamma   90.00
#
_symmetry.space_group_name_H-M   'P 1'
#
loop_
_entity.id
_entity.type
_entity.pdbx_description
1 polymer ?
#
loop_
_entity_poly.entity_id
_entity_poly.type
_entity_poly.pdbx_seq_one_letter_code
_entity_poly.pdbx_strand_id
1 'polypeptide(L)'
;MFPSHSPQQAAIAAQLTAEIGAYERELEGLIERRWDPELYRSVSDRFDRMQMYAESLPGLSTSWTELLISRVELMHALWTASSPSRMGGKVRACYAQHRELLAEVRRKGRIFVPA
;
A
#
# COMPACT_ATOMS: atom_id res chain seq x y z
N MET A 1 29.42 -11.29 -7.31
CA MET A 1 29.01 -10.14 -8.13
C MET A 1 27.98 -9.37 -7.33
N PHE A 2 28.38 -8.27 -6.69
CA PHE A 2 27.47 -7.47 -5.88
C PHE A 2 26.54 -6.69 -6.81
N PRO A 3 25.21 -6.63 -6.55
CA PRO A 3 24.37 -5.72 -7.30
C PRO A 3 24.75 -4.31 -6.88
N SER A 4 25.49 -3.61 -7.72
CA SER A 4 25.54 -2.15 -7.68
C SER A 4 24.14 -1.66 -8.05
N HIS A 5 23.27 -1.51 -7.05
CA HIS A 5 21.97 -0.87 -7.21
C HIS A 5 22.18 0.47 -7.92
N SER A 6 21.46 0.69 -9.01
CA SER A 6 21.60 1.96 -9.73
C SER A 6 21.04 3.08 -8.86
N PRO A 7 21.65 4.27 -8.82
CA PRO A 7 21.10 5.43 -8.11
C PRO A 7 19.63 5.72 -8.45
N GLN A 8 19.21 5.36 -9.65
CA GLN A 8 17.84 5.45 -10.12
C GLN A 8 16.90 4.49 -9.35
N GLN A 9 17.30 3.23 -9.14
CA GLN A 9 16.50 2.28 -8.34
C GLN A 9 16.38 2.72 -6.88
N ALA A 10 17.45 3.29 -6.31
CA ALA A 10 17.41 3.84 -4.97
C ALA A 10 16.42 5.01 -4.85
N ALA A 11 16.43 5.93 -5.83
CA ALA A 11 15.49 7.04 -5.88
C ALA A 11 14.03 6.57 -6.01
N ILE A 12 13.77 5.58 -6.88
CA ILE A 12 12.44 5.00 -7.07
C ILE A 12 11.96 4.31 -5.77
N ALA A 13 12.83 3.56 -5.10
CA ALA A 13 12.49 2.91 -3.84
C ALA A 13 12.20 3.92 -2.71
N ALA A 14 12.91 5.04 -2.67
CA ALA A 14 12.63 6.13 -1.75
C ALA A 14 11.27 6.79 -2.04
N GLN A 15 10.95 7.04 -3.32
CA GLN A 15 9.66 7.57 -3.75
C GLN A 15 8.51 6.63 -3.40
N LEU A 16 8.66 5.33 -3.67
CA LEU A 16 7.70 4.31 -3.27
C LEU A 16 7.47 4.31 -1.75
N THR A 17 8.54 4.38 -0.96
CA THR A 17 8.44 4.41 0.51
C THR A 17 7.65 5.63 1.00
N ALA A 18 7.87 6.80 0.38
CA ALA A 18 7.13 8.02 0.69
C ALA A 18 5.64 7.89 0.33
N GLU A 19 5.31 7.35 -0.84
CA GLU A 19 3.92 7.11 -1.25
C GLU A 19 3.22 6.11 -0.33
N ILE A 20 3.87 5.01 0.08
CA ILE A 20 3.30 4.05 1.05
C ILE A 20 2.96 4.77 2.35
N GLY A 21 3.83 5.66 2.84
CA GLY A 21 3.57 6.44 4.05
C GLY A 21 2.37 7.40 3.91
N ALA A 22 2.20 8.02 2.74
CA ALA A 22 1.05 8.87 2.49
C ALA A 22 -0.25 8.06 2.34
N TYR A 23 -0.18 6.95 1.60
CA TYR A 23 -1.28 6.01 1.43
C TYR A 23 -1.80 5.47 2.76
N GLU A 24 -0.93 5.01 3.67
CA GLU A 24 -1.34 4.51 4.99
C GLU A 24 -2.13 5.56 5.79
N ARG A 25 -1.64 6.81 5.84
CA ARG A 25 -2.33 7.88 6.57
C ARG A 25 -3.71 8.18 5.99
N GLU A 26 -3.83 8.23 4.67
CA GLU A 26 -5.11 8.49 4.00
C GLU A 26 -6.07 7.28 4.14
N LEU A 27 -5.53 6.06 4.09
CA LEU A 27 -6.29 4.83 4.29
C LEU A 27 -6.83 4.72 5.72
N GLU A 28 -6.04 5.06 6.74
CA GLU A 28 -6.51 5.15 8.12
C GLU A 28 -7.70 6.10 8.24
N GLY A 29 -7.59 7.29 7.65
CA GLY A 29 -8.70 8.23 7.58
C GLY A 29 -9.94 7.66 6.89
N LEU A 30 -9.77 6.89 5.81
CA LEU A 30 -10.88 6.28 5.08
C LEU A 30 -11.62 5.21 5.88
N ILE A 31 -10.88 4.46 6.71
CA ILE A 31 -11.44 3.41 7.56
C ILE A 31 -12.18 4.02 8.76
N GLU A 32 -11.65 5.09 9.34
CA GLU A 32 -12.25 5.76 10.51
C GLU A 32 -13.50 6.59 10.16
N ARG A 33 -13.55 7.19 8.97
CA ARG A 33 -14.64 8.07 8.55
C ARG A 33 -15.81 7.31 7.92
N ARG A 34 -17.01 7.90 8.00
CA ARG A 34 -18.14 7.54 7.12
C ARG A 34 -17.72 7.77 5.66
N TRP A 35 -18.41 7.11 4.71
CA TRP A 35 -18.06 7.15 3.29
C TRP A 35 -17.73 8.56 2.79
N ASP A 36 -16.48 8.72 2.36
CA ASP A 36 -15.90 9.95 1.85
C ASP A 36 -15.34 9.65 0.44
N PRO A 37 -16.05 10.05 -0.63
CA PRO A 37 -15.64 9.77 -2.00
C PRO A 37 -14.33 10.45 -2.40
N GLU A 38 -14.01 11.60 -1.81
CA GLU A 38 -12.78 12.34 -2.11
C GLU A 38 -11.58 11.62 -1.50
N LEU A 39 -11.73 11.17 -0.25
CA LEU A 39 -10.70 10.38 0.41
C LEU A 39 -10.50 9.04 -0.28
N TYR A 40 -11.57 8.37 -0.72
CA TYR A 40 -11.47 7.14 -1.51
C TYR A 40 -10.71 7.36 -2.83
N ARG A 41 -10.98 8.48 -3.53
CA ARG A 41 -10.27 8.85 -4.77
C ARG A 41 -8.78 9.08 -4.47
N SER A 42 -8.47 9.88 -3.45
CA SER A 42 -7.09 10.17 -3.05
C SER A 42 -6.29 8.90 -2.72
N VAL A 43 -6.88 7.99 -1.93
CA VAL A 43 -6.29 6.69 -1.59
C VAL A 43 -6.06 5.84 -2.84
N SER A 44 -6.95 5.90 -3.83
CA SER A 44 -6.79 5.20 -5.10
C SER A 44 -5.66 5.79 -5.95
N ASP A 45 -5.62 7.11 -6.10
CA ASP A 45 -4.56 7.80 -6.86
C ASP A 45 -3.17 7.56 -6.23
N ARG A 46 -3.09 7.49 -4.89
CA ARG A 46 -1.87 7.10 -4.16
C ARG A 46 -1.43 5.68 -4.51
N PHE A 47 -2.37 4.75 -4.54
CA PHE A 47 -2.07 3.35 -4.85
C PHE A 47 -1.59 3.18 -6.30
N ASP A 48 -2.17 3.93 -7.24
CA ASP A 48 -1.74 3.92 -8.64
C ASP A 48 -0.32 4.48 -8.80
N ARG A 49 0.04 5.54 -8.07
CA ARG A 49 1.43 6.03 -8.02
C ARG A 49 2.38 4.99 -7.44
N MET A 50 1.98 4.30 -6.38
CA MET A 50 2.77 3.20 -5.82
C MET A 50 2.99 2.09 -6.86
N GLN A 51 1.98 1.75 -7.67
CA GLN A 51 2.10 0.78 -8.75
C GLN A 51 3.18 1.18 -9.76
N MET A 52 3.15 2.42 -10.23
CA MET A 52 4.14 2.94 -11.18
C MET A 52 5.58 2.75 -10.69
N TYR A 53 5.83 3.02 -9.40
CA TYR A 53 7.14 2.81 -8.80
C TYR A 53 7.48 1.33 -8.60
N ALA A 54 6.52 0.51 -8.18
CA ALA A 54 6.71 -0.91 -7.94
C ALA A 54 7.05 -1.68 -9.23
N GLU A 55 6.43 -1.32 -10.36
CA GLU A 55 6.72 -1.90 -11.68
C GLU A 55 8.17 -1.67 -12.12
N SER A 56 8.80 -0.60 -11.64
CA SER A 56 10.20 -0.28 -11.92
C SER A 56 11.20 -1.02 -11.02
N LEU A 57 10.71 -1.82 -10.06
CA LEU A 57 11.52 -2.56 -9.07
C LEU A 57 11.23 -4.07 -9.18
N PRO A 58 12.01 -4.83 -9.98
CA PRO A 58 11.72 -6.23 -10.30
C PRO A 58 11.57 -7.16 -9.09
N GLY A 59 12.25 -6.85 -7.98
CA GLY A 59 12.19 -7.62 -6.73
C GLY A 59 10.86 -7.49 -5.95
N LEU A 60 9.93 -6.64 -6.41
CA LEU A 60 8.67 -6.38 -5.73
C LEU A 60 7.45 -7.09 -6.35
N SER A 61 7.55 -7.65 -7.55
CA SER A 61 6.39 -8.15 -8.33
C SER A 61 5.44 -9.07 -7.55
N THR A 62 5.97 -10.09 -6.87
CA THR A 62 5.16 -11.02 -6.05
C THR A 62 4.47 -10.30 -4.89
N SER A 63 5.21 -9.54 -4.08
CA SER A 63 4.64 -8.83 -2.93
C SER A 63 3.70 -7.70 -3.33
N TRP A 64 3.92 -7.11 -4.50
CA TRP A 64 3.00 -6.13 -5.08
C TRP A 64 1.67 -6.78 -5.47
N THR A 65 1.70 -7.96 -6.08
CA THR A 65 0.50 -8.73 -6.42
C THR A 65 -0.31 -9.10 -5.17
N GLU A 66 0.35 -9.57 -4.13
CA GLU A 66 -0.29 -9.85 -2.83
C GLU A 66 -0.90 -8.58 -2.22
N LEU A 67 -0.19 -7.45 -2.29
CA LEU A 67 -0.69 -6.16 -1.82
C LEU A 67 -1.94 -5.70 -2.60
N LEU A 68 -1.95 -5.88 -3.93
CA LEU A 68 -3.11 -5.56 -4.77
C LEU A 68 -4.33 -6.40 -4.37
N ILE A 69 -4.15 -7.70 -4.17
CA ILE A 69 -5.22 -8.61 -3.73
C ILE A 69 -5.80 -8.14 -2.39
N SER A 70 -4.93 -7.93 -1.39
CA SER A 70 -5.39 -7.48 -0.06
C SER A 70 -6.07 -6.10 -0.08
N ARG A 71 -5.67 -5.20 -1.00
CA ARG A 71 -6.39 -3.93 -1.21
C ARG A 71 -7.81 -4.16 -1.67
N VAL A 72 -8.01 -5.01 -2.69
CA VAL A 72 -9.34 -5.32 -3.21
C VAL A 72 -10.21 -5.93 -2.12
N GLU A 73 -9.66 -6.85 -1.33
CA GLU A 73 -10.35 -7.46 -0.19
C GLU A 73 -10.74 -6.43 0.88
N LEU A 74 -9.82 -5.51 1.23
CA LEU A 74 -10.07 -4.44 2.18
C LEU A 74 -11.16 -3.48 1.69
N MET A 75 -11.08 -3.04 0.42
CA MET A 75 -12.10 -2.14 -0.16
C MET A 75 -13.47 -2.84 -0.21
N HIS A 76 -13.50 -4.11 -0.60
CA HIS A 76 -14.72 -4.91 -0.57
C HIS A 76 -15.29 -5.05 0.84
N ALA A 77 -14.46 -5.30 1.85
CA ALA A 77 -14.88 -5.34 3.25
C ALA A 77 -15.44 -3.98 3.72
N LEU A 78 -14.85 -2.86 3.30
CA LEU A 78 -15.32 -1.51 3.61
C LEU A 78 -16.68 -1.17 2.98
N TRP A 79 -16.91 -1.61 1.74
CA TRP A 79 -18.20 -1.40 1.06
C TRP A 79 -19.32 -2.28 1.60
N THR A 80 -18.99 -3.51 2.00
CA THR A 80 -19.96 -4.48 2.52
C THR A 80 -20.21 -4.35 4.03
N ALA A 81 -19.46 -3.49 4.71
CA ALA A 81 -19.67 -3.18 6.12
C ALA A 81 -21.01 -2.45 6.31
N SER A 82 -22.04 -3.20 6.71
CA SER A 82 -23.38 -2.73 7.05
C SER A 82 -23.52 -2.23 8.50
N SER A 83 -22.46 -2.33 9.30
CA SER A 83 -22.43 -1.93 10.71
C SER A 83 -22.40 -0.40 10.87
N PRO A 84 -23.02 0.16 11.94
CA PRO A 84 -22.90 1.58 12.31
C PRO A 84 -21.44 2.03 12.50
N SER A 85 -20.56 1.09 12.89
CA SER A 85 -19.12 1.27 12.92
C SER A 85 -18.47 0.52 11.75
N ARG A 86 -17.74 1.27 10.90
CA ARG A 86 -17.01 0.70 9.75
C ARG A 86 -15.89 -0.26 10.13
N MET A 87 -15.40 -0.15 11.36
CA MET A 87 -14.36 -1.01 11.90
C MET A 87 -14.96 -2.34 12.42
N GLY A 88 -15.69 -3.06 11.57
CA GLY A 88 -16.14 -4.42 11.87
C GLY A 88 -14.95 -5.41 11.92
N GLY A 89 -15.17 -6.62 12.47
CA GLY A 89 -14.12 -7.64 12.57
C GLY A 89 -13.45 -7.98 11.23
N LYS A 90 -14.24 -8.06 10.15
CA LYS A 90 -13.73 -8.31 8.78
C LYS A 90 -12.83 -7.18 8.27
N VAL A 91 -13.25 -5.92 8.44
CA VAL A 91 -12.45 -4.75 8.02
C VAL A 91 -11.14 -4.69 8.80
N ARG A 92 -11.16 -4.97 10.12
CA ARG A 92 -9.93 -5.03 10.93
C ARG A 92 -8.97 -6.12 10.45
N ALA A 93 -9.48 -7.31 10.14
CA ALA A 93 -8.66 -8.42 9.67
C ALA A 93 -8.01 -8.10 8.31
N CYS A 94 -8.80 -7.62 7.34
CA CYS A 94 -8.28 -7.19 6.05
C CYS A 94 -7.27 -6.03 6.19
N TYR A 95 -7.54 -5.08 7.09
CA TYR A 95 -6.63 -3.96 7.31
C TYR A 95 -5.29 -4.41 7.92
N ALA A 96 -5.32 -5.30 8.92
CA ALA A 96 -4.11 -5.85 9.53
C ALA A 96 -3.25 -6.59 8.50
N GLN A 97 -3.86 -7.49 7.71
CA GLN A 97 -3.16 -8.20 6.63
C GLN A 97 -2.59 -7.23 5.59
N HIS A 98 -3.36 -6.22 5.20
CA HIS A 98 -2.90 -5.21 4.24
C HIS A 98 -1.67 -4.44 4.76
N ARG A 99 -1.66 -4.08 6.05
CA ARG A 99 -0.50 -3.42 6.68
C ARG A 99 0.75 -4.30 6.71
N GLU A 100 0.61 -5.59 6.97
CA GLU A 100 1.74 -6.52 6.92
C GLU A 100 2.37 -6.58 5.52
N LEU A 101 1.54 -6.59 4.47
CA LEU A 101 1.99 -6.58 3.09
C LEU A 101 2.64 -5.24 2.70
N LEU A 102 2.12 -4.10 3.17
CA LEU A 102 2.78 -2.79 3.01
C LEU A 102 4.16 -2.77 3.67
N ALA A 103 4.28 -3.35 4.88
CA ALA A 103 5.55 -3.48 5.58
C ALA A 103 6.53 -4.38 4.81
N GLU A 104 6.05 -5.46 4.21
CA GLU A 104 6.86 -6.35 3.38
C GLU A 104 7.40 -5.66 2.12
N VAL A 105 6.53 -4.93 1.39
CA VAL A 105 6.94 -4.13 0.23
C VAL A 105 8.00 -3.09 0.64
N ARG A 106 7.82 -2.42 1.78
CA ARG A 106 8.85 -1.50 2.31
C ARG A 106 10.17 -2.21 2.62
N ARG A 107 10.13 -3.37 3.28
CA ARG A 107 11.35 -4.16 3.59
C ARG A 107 12.10 -4.52 2.33
N LYS A 108 11.41 -5.01 1.31
CA LYS A 108 12.02 -5.36 0.02
C LYS A 108 12.50 -4.12 -0.76
N GLY A 109 11.78 -3.01 -0.67
CA GLY A 109 12.18 -1.73 -1.26
C GLY A 109 13.50 -1.19 -0.70
N ARG A 110 13.78 -1.40 0.59
CA ARG A 110 15.04 -1.00 1.23
C ARG A 110 16.27 -1.70 0.67
N ILE A 111 16.12 -2.87 0.05
CA ILE A 111 17.23 -3.56 -0.62
C ILE A 111 17.85 -2.67 -1.70
N PHE A 112 17.05 -1.79 -2.32
CA PHE A 112 17.50 -0.90 -3.38
C PHE A 112 18.10 0.42 -2.91
N VAL A 113 18.04 0.73 -1.60
CA VAL A 113 18.54 2.00 -1.03
C VAL A 113 19.92 1.75 -0.40
N PRO A 114 20.99 2.44 -0.84
CA PRO A 114 22.30 2.33 -0.21
C PRO A 114 22.26 2.87 1.24
N ALA A 115 23.02 2.23 2.12
CA ALA A 115 23.15 2.58 3.54
C ALA A 115 23.78 3.96 3.76
#